data_AF-A0A2R9AED2-F1
#
_entry.id   AF-A0A2R9AED2-F1
#
_cell.length_a   1.000
_cell.length_b   1.000
_cell.length_c   1.000
_cell.angle_alpha   90.00
_cell.angle_beta   90.00
_cell.angle_gamma   90.00
#
_symmetry.space_group_name_H-M   'P 1'
#
loop_
_entity.id
_entity.type
_entity.pdbx_description
1 polymer ?
#
loop_
_entity_poly.entity_id
_entity_poly.type
_entity_poly.pdbx_seq_one_letter_code
_entity_poly.pdbx_strand_id
1 'polypeptide(L)'
;MSFRKVVRQSKFRHVFGQPVKNDQCYEDIRVSRVTWDSTFCAVNPKFLAVIVEASGGGAFLVLPLSKTGRIDKAYPTVCGHTGPVLDIDWCPHNDEVIASGSEDCTVMVWQIPENGLTSPLTEPVVVLEGHTKRVGIITWHPTARNVLLSAGCDNVVLIWNVGTAEELYRLDSLHPDLIYNVSWNHNGSLFCSACKDKSVRIIDPRRGTLVAEREKAHEGARPMRAIFLADGKVFTTGFSRMSERQLALWDPGVRRFCLA
;
A
#
# COMPACT_ATOMS: atom_id res chain seq x y z
N MET A 1 -6.68 44.37 27.29
CA MET A 1 -6.56 42.95 27.68
C MET A 1 -5.72 42.24 26.61
N SER A 2 -4.55 41.74 26.98
CA SER A 2 -3.61 41.11 26.04
C SER A 2 -4.07 39.69 25.72
N PHE A 3 -4.44 39.43 24.47
CA PHE A 3 -4.70 38.08 23.97
C PHE A 3 -3.36 37.32 23.93
N ARG A 4 -3.05 36.56 24.99
CA ARG A 4 -1.96 35.58 24.93
C ARG A 4 -2.29 34.55 23.86
N LYS A 5 -1.67 34.66 22.69
CA LYS A 5 -1.58 33.57 21.71
C LYS A 5 -0.95 32.39 22.43
N VAL A 6 -1.77 31.42 22.83
CA VAL A 6 -1.27 30.13 23.31
C VAL A 6 -0.65 29.46 22.11
N VAL A 7 0.67 29.59 21.96
CA VAL A 7 1.41 28.81 20.98
C VAL A 7 1.30 27.36 21.44
N ARG A 8 0.59 26.52 20.66
CA ARG A 8 0.48 25.09 20.93
C ARG A 8 1.91 24.52 21.01
N GLN A 9 2.32 24.12 22.21
CA GLN A 9 3.61 23.46 22.41
C GLN A 9 3.58 22.09 21.74
N SER A 10 4.53 21.82 20.85
CA SER A 10 4.72 20.53 20.21
C SER A 10 6.21 20.24 20.12
N LYS A 11 6.63 19.07 20.60
CA LYS A 11 8.00 18.59 20.47
C LYS A 11 8.44 18.42 19.00
N PHE A 12 7.48 18.39 18.08
CA PHE A 12 7.70 18.24 16.63
C PHE A 12 7.64 19.55 15.85
N ARG A 13 7.55 20.71 16.53
CA ARG A 13 7.38 22.02 15.87
C ARG A 13 8.52 22.37 14.89
N HIS A 14 9.72 21.83 15.12
CA HIS A 14 10.94 22.12 14.36
C HIS A 14 11.45 20.92 13.56
N VAL A 15 10.61 19.92 13.28
CA VAL A 15 10.96 18.84 12.34
C VAL A 15 11.17 19.45 10.95
N PHE A 16 12.27 19.11 10.29
CA PHE A 16 12.57 19.51 8.91
C PHE A 16 13.15 18.31 8.14
N GLY A 17 12.96 18.30 6.81
CA GLY A 17 13.55 17.29 5.93
C GLY A 17 14.94 17.71 5.47
N GLN A 18 15.88 16.78 5.49
CA GLN A 18 17.22 16.97 4.95
C GLN A 18 17.49 15.87 3.91
N PRO A 19 17.61 16.20 2.61
CA PRO A 19 18.02 15.22 1.63
C PRO A 19 19.46 14.77 1.89
N VAL A 20 19.74 13.51 1.57
CA VAL A 20 21.09 12.96 1.57
C VAL A 20 21.90 13.50 0.39
N LYS A 21 23.22 13.28 0.42
CA LYS A 21 24.10 13.65 -0.69
C LYS A 21 23.90 12.72 -1.89
N ASN A 22 24.27 13.16 -3.09
CA ASN A 22 24.08 12.39 -4.32
C ASN A 22 24.76 11.01 -4.29
N ASP A 23 25.93 10.89 -3.66
CA ASP A 23 26.65 9.62 -3.48
C ASP A 23 25.91 8.61 -2.57
N GLN A 24 24.92 9.09 -1.82
CA GLN A 24 24.01 8.29 -0.99
C GLN A 24 22.64 8.05 -1.65
N CYS A 25 22.41 8.61 -2.84
CA CYS A 25 21.21 8.39 -3.64
C CYS A 25 21.36 7.13 -4.51
N TYR A 26 20.27 6.70 -5.13
CA TYR A 26 20.27 5.66 -6.16
C TYR A 26 19.97 6.32 -7.51
N GLU A 27 20.93 6.27 -8.44
CA GLU A 27 20.87 6.99 -9.70
C GLU A 27 20.67 6.04 -10.90
N ASP A 28 20.21 6.58 -12.03
CA ASP A 28 19.94 5.84 -13.28
C ASP A 28 18.85 4.74 -13.19
N ILE A 29 17.95 4.81 -12.21
CA ILE A 29 16.77 3.92 -12.11
C ILE A 29 15.66 4.39 -13.05
N ARG A 30 15.18 3.48 -13.91
CA ARG A 30 14.04 3.71 -14.81
C ARG A 30 12.71 3.41 -14.10
N VAL A 31 12.27 4.32 -13.24
CA VAL A 31 10.99 4.19 -12.50
C VAL A 31 9.82 4.04 -13.47
N SER A 32 8.89 3.16 -13.15
CA SER A 32 7.68 2.92 -13.95
C SER A 32 6.89 4.21 -14.21
N ARG A 33 6.36 4.33 -15.44
CA ARG A 33 5.45 5.43 -15.86
C ARG A 33 3.99 5.01 -15.93
N VAL A 34 3.66 3.81 -15.44
CA VAL A 34 2.28 3.35 -15.37
C VAL A 34 1.47 4.35 -14.55
N THR A 35 0.30 4.73 -15.04
CA THR A 35 -0.61 5.62 -14.31
C THR A 35 -1.33 4.81 -13.24
N TRP A 36 -0.67 4.67 -12.09
CA TRP A 36 -1.24 4.04 -10.90
C TRP A 36 -0.84 4.83 -9.65
N ASP A 37 -1.64 4.64 -8.61
CA ASP A 37 -1.79 5.59 -7.51
C ASP A 37 -1.16 5.03 -6.21
N SER A 38 -0.34 3.98 -6.34
CA SER A 38 0.52 3.42 -5.29
C SER A 38 1.84 4.19 -5.18
N THR A 39 2.71 3.81 -4.25
CA THR A 39 3.98 4.53 -4.01
C THR A 39 5.09 4.17 -4.98
N PHE A 40 4.97 3.08 -5.75
CA PHE A 40 6.00 2.50 -6.64
C PHE A 40 7.33 2.16 -5.97
N CYS A 41 7.42 2.31 -4.66
CA CYS A 41 8.64 2.19 -3.89
C CYS A 41 8.30 1.63 -2.51
N ALA A 42 9.05 0.62 -2.11
CA ALA A 42 8.96 0.00 -0.79
C ALA A 42 10.38 -0.22 -0.26
N VAL A 43 10.61 0.09 1.02
CA VAL A 43 11.92 -0.01 1.65
C VAL A 43 11.79 -0.71 2.99
N ASN A 44 12.75 -1.58 3.31
CA ASN A 44 12.89 -2.19 4.63
C ASN A 44 14.34 -2.00 5.13
N PRO A 45 14.73 -2.54 6.30
CA PRO A 45 16.08 -2.38 6.84
C PRO A 45 17.23 -2.93 5.98
N LYS A 46 16.95 -3.80 5.00
CA LYS A 46 17.97 -4.44 4.14
C LYS A 46 17.96 -3.93 2.70
N PHE A 47 16.78 -3.65 2.16
CA PHE A 47 16.58 -3.46 0.72
C PHE A 47 15.68 -2.26 0.38
N LEU A 48 16.00 -1.63 -0.75
CA LEU A 48 15.13 -0.74 -1.51
C LEU A 48 14.51 -1.54 -2.65
N ALA A 49 13.19 -1.49 -2.80
CA ALA A 49 12.47 -1.99 -3.96
C ALA A 49 11.78 -0.84 -4.72
N VAL A 50 11.88 -0.84 -6.05
CA VAL A 50 11.29 0.19 -6.91
C VAL A 50 10.67 -0.47 -8.14
N ILE A 51 9.41 -0.17 -8.44
CA ILE A 51 8.76 -0.63 -9.67
C ILE A 51 9.39 0.10 -10.86
N VAL A 52 9.89 -0.66 -11.84
CA VAL A 52 10.64 -0.12 -12.98
C VAL A 52 9.94 -0.39 -14.31
N GLU A 53 10.30 0.38 -15.33
CA GLU A 53 9.90 0.09 -16.71
C GLU A 53 10.46 -1.26 -17.17
N ALA A 54 9.60 -2.10 -17.74
CA ALA A 54 9.97 -3.35 -18.40
C ALA A 54 9.59 -3.28 -19.89
N SER A 55 10.43 -3.85 -20.77
CA SER A 55 10.14 -3.93 -22.21
C SER A 55 9.02 -4.93 -22.56
N GLY A 56 8.63 -5.78 -21.60
CA GLY A 56 7.52 -6.71 -21.68
C GLY A 56 7.26 -7.28 -20.28
N GLY A 57 5.99 -7.56 -19.96
CA GLY A 57 5.58 -8.00 -18.61
C GLY A 57 5.68 -6.90 -17.55
N GLY A 58 5.96 -7.30 -16.31
CA GLY A 58 6.17 -6.41 -15.17
C GLY A 58 7.45 -6.73 -14.42
N ALA A 59 8.15 -5.70 -13.98
CA ALA A 59 9.38 -5.85 -13.21
C ALA A 59 9.50 -4.82 -12.10
N PHE A 60 10.25 -5.18 -11.06
CA PHE A 60 10.72 -4.25 -10.05
C PHE A 60 12.17 -4.53 -9.70
N LEU A 61 12.90 -3.47 -9.38
CA LEU A 61 14.27 -3.48 -8.95
C LEU A 61 14.33 -3.75 -7.44
N VAL A 62 15.30 -4.53 -6.98
CA VAL A 62 15.61 -4.70 -5.55
C VAL A 62 17.11 -4.47 -5.34
N LEU A 63 17.47 -3.52 -4.49
CA LEU A 63 18.85 -3.14 -4.20
C LEU A 63 19.12 -3.29 -2.69
N PRO A 64 20.25 -3.88 -2.28
CA PRO A 64 20.74 -3.70 -0.93
C PRO A 64 20.89 -2.21 -0.60
N LEU A 65 20.54 -1.77 0.60
CA LEU A 65 20.60 -0.35 0.96
C LEU A 65 21.99 0.26 0.80
N SER A 66 23.04 -0.54 0.98
CA SER A 66 24.45 -0.13 0.80
C SER A 66 24.85 0.12 -0.65
N LYS A 67 24.05 -0.31 -1.63
CA LYS A 67 24.33 -0.16 -3.06
C LYS A 67 23.86 1.20 -3.60
N THR A 68 24.44 2.28 -3.08
CA THR A 68 24.16 3.65 -3.53
C THR A 68 25.00 4.01 -4.77
N GLY A 69 24.70 5.17 -5.36
CA GLY A 69 25.30 5.67 -6.59
C GLY A 69 24.58 5.20 -7.85
N ARG A 70 25.31 5.19 -8.95
CA ARG A 70 24.80 4.82 -10.27
C ARG A 70 24.50 3.34 -10.37
N ILE A 71 23.26 2.99 -10.72
CA ILE A 71 22.85 1.61 -10.95
C ILE A 71 23.03 1.25 -12.42
N ASP A 72 23.65 0.10 -12.69
CA ASP A 72 23.83 -0.40 -14.05
C ASP A 72 22.47 -0.68 -14.70
N LYS A 73 22.31 -0.32 -15.97
CA LYS A 73 21.09 -0.57 -16.75
C LYS A 73 20.77 -2.05 -16.93
N ALA A 74 21.77 -2.92 -16.79
CA ALA A 74 21.68 -4.38 -16.84
C ALA A 74 21.61 -5.01 -15.44
N TYR A 75 21.47 -4.22 -14.37
CA TYR A 75 21.31 -4.77 -13.02
C TYR A 75 20.05 -5.67 -12.98
N PRO A 76 20.14 -6.87 -12.38
CA PRO A 76 19.05 -7.82 -12.38
C PRO A 76 17.81 -7.27 -11.65
N THR A 77 16.64 -7.62 -12.16
CA THR A 77 15.33 -7.27 -11.59
C THR A 77 14.58 -8.52 -11.17
N VAL A 78 13.52 -8.33 -10.39
CA VAL A 78 12.49 -9.34 -10.21
C VAL A 78 11.52 -9.23 -11.38
N CYS A 79 11.34 -10.31 -12.14
CA CYS A 79 10.58 -10.34 -13.39
C CYS A 79 9.96 -11.72 -13.65
N GLY A 80 8.76 -11.96 -13.13
CA GLY A 80 7.90 -13.10 -13.53
C GLY A 80 6.46 -12.71 -13.87
N HIS A 81 6.05 -11.47 -13.59
CA HIS A 81 4.74 -10.96 -13.97
C HIS A 81 4.62 -10.77 -15.49
N THR A 82 3.45 -11.10 -16.04
CA THR A 82 3.14 -10.99 -17.47
C THR A 82 2.49 -9.65 -17.84
N GLY A 83 2.16 -8.83 -16.85
CA GLY A 83 1.71 -7.45 -17.00
C GLY A 83 2.44 -6.52 -16.01
N PRO A 84 2.29 -5.19 -16.15
CA PRO A 84 2.93 -4.24 -15.26
C PRO A 84 2.63 -4.48 -13.78
N VAL A 85 3.67 -4.38 -12.94
CA VAL A 85 3.53 -4.39 -11.48
C VAL A 85 2.92 -3.06 -11.04
N LEU A 86 1.89 -3.13 -10.21
CA LEU A 86 1.12 -1.98 -9.74
C LEU A 86 1.40 -1.65 -8.28
N ASP A 87 1.80 -2.63 -7.47
CA ASP A 87 2.08 -2.43 -6.05
C ASP A 87 3.09 -3.45 -5.53
N ILE A 88 3.89 -3.05 -4.54
CA ILE A 88 4.92 -3.86 -3.90
C ILE A 88 4.93 -3.61 -2.39
N ASP A 89 5.02 -4.66 -1.58
CA ASP A 89 5.05 -4.53 -0.11
C ASP A 89 5.98 -5.56 0.54
N TRP A 90 6.84 -5.09 1.44
CA TRP A 90 7.78 -5.93 2.18
C TRP A 90 7.06 -6.64 3.33
N CYS A 91 7.38 -7.92 3.53
CA CYS A 91 6.84 -8.67 4.66
C CYS A 91 7.37 -8.10 5.99
N PRO A 92 6.49 -7.71 6.93
CA PRO A 92 6.91 -7.13 8.22
C PRO A 92 7.55 -8.16 9.16
N HIS A 93 7.53 -9.45 8.80
CA HIS A 93 8.08 -10.56 9.60
C HIS A 93 9.31 -11.22 8.96
N ASN A 94 9.71 -10.80 7.75
CA ASN A 94 10.88 -11.29 7.05
C ASN A 94 11.40 -10.26 6.05
N ASP A 95 12.58 -9.68 6.33
CA ASP A 95 13.21 -8.64 5.51
C ASP A 95 13.62 -9.10 4.11
N GLU A 96 13.58 -10.40 3.82
CA GLU A 96 13.92 -10.96 2.52
C GLU A 96 12.68 -11.36 1.70
N VAL A 97 11.47 -11.14 2.22
CA VAL A 97 10.24 -11.49 1.52
C VAL A 97 9.49 -10.24 1.08
N ILE A 98 9.15 -10.17 -0.19
CA ILE A 98 8.34 -9.09 -0.78
C ILE A 98 7.19 -9.67 -1.59
N ALA A 99 6.03 -9.02 -1.55
CA ALA A 99 4.89 -9.33 -2.40
C ALA A 99 4.76 -8.28 -3.52
N SER A 100 4.22 -8.68 -4.67
CA SER A 100 3.90 -7.79 -5.78
C SER A 100 2.51 -8.09 -6.35
N GLY A 101 1.72 -7.05 -6.62
CA GLY A 101 0.45 -7.11 -7.34
C GLY A 101 0.57 -6.54 -8.75
N SER A 102 -0.12 -7.14 -9.73
CA SER A 102 0.10 -6.85 -11.15
C SER A 102 -1.18 -6.69 -11.97
N GLU A 103 -1.04 -6.07 -13.16
CA GLU A 103 -2.06 -6.05 -14.20
C GLU A 103 -2.45 -7.43 -14.72
N ASP A 104 -1.59 -8.44 -14.54
CA ASP A 104 -1.89 -9.84 -14.90
C ASP A 104 -2.87 -10.55 -13.95
N CYS A 105 -3.45 -9.83 -13.00
CA CYS A 105 -4.44 -10.32 -12.02
C CYS A 105 -3.87 -11.25 -10.94
N THR A 106 -2.56 -11.44 -10.89
CA THR A 106 -1.91 -12.27 -9.86
C THR A 106 -1.26 -11.43 -8.78
N VAL A 107 -1.08 -12.06 -7.61
CA VAL A 107 -0.13 -11.59 -6.59
C VAL A 107 0.99 -12.62 -6.50
N MET A 108 2.23 -12.18 -6.61
CA MET A 108 3.41 -13.03 -6.48
C MET A 108 4.19 -12.69 -5.21
N VAL A 109 4.75 -13.70 -4.55
CA VAL A 109 5.61 -13.52 -3.38
C VAL A 109 7.00 -14.04 -3.69
N TRP A 110 8.01 -13.24 -3.35
CA TRP A 110 9.39 -13.43 -3.74
C TRP A 110 10.28 -13.54 -2.52
N GLN A 111 11.25 -14.46 -2.58
CA GLN A 111 12.37 -14.52 -1.64
C GLN A 111 13.58 -13.87 -2.29
N ILE A 112 14.01 -12.75 -1.72
CA ILE A 112 15.20 -12.01 -2.15
C ILE A 112 16.43 -12.64 -1.49
N PRO A 113 17.50 -12.93 -2.24
CA PRO A 113 18.75 -13.39 -1.64
C PRO A 113 19.33 -12.36 -0.68
N GLU A 114 19.94 -12.80 0.42
CA GLU A 114 20.48 -11.93 1.47
C GLU A 114 21.42 -10.83 0.94
N ASN A 115 22.21 -11.13 -0.10
CA ASN A 115 23.16 -10.21 -0.71
C ASN A 115 22.60 -9.42 -1.91
N GLY A 116 21.28 -9.45 -2.12
CA GLY A 116 20.62 -8.89 -3.28
C GLY A 116 20.70 -9.79 -4.52
N LEU A 117 20.20 -9.29 -5.65
CA LEU A 117 20.08 -10.05 -6.89
C LEU A 117 21.43 -10.15 -7.63
N THR A 118 21.80 -11.37 -8.03
CA THR A 118 22.95 -11.66 -8.91
C THR A 118 22.55 -12.01 -10.34
N SER A 119 21.31 -12.47 -10.52
CA SER A 119 20.66 -12.77 -11.79
C SER A 119 19.19 -12.35 -11.69
N PRO A 120 18.49 -12.14 -12.82
CA PRO A 120 17.05 -11.86 -12.78
C PRO A 120 16.31 -12.94 -12.00
N LEU A 121 15.38 -12.54 -11.13
CA LEU A 121 14.55 -13.45 -10.35
C LEU A 121 13.21 -13.60 -11.06
N THR A 122 12.99 -14.75 -11.70
CA THR A 122 11.80 -14.99 -12.54
C THR A 122 10.76 -15.89 -11.87
N GLU A 123 11.20 -16.76 -10.96
CA GLU A 123 10.33 -17.72 -10.28
C GLU A 123 9.93 -17.18 -8.90
N PRO A 124 8.64 -16.90 -8.66
CA PRO A 124 8.15 -16.56 -7.33
C PRO A 124 8.10 -17.81 -6.45
N VAL A 125 8.13 -17.60 -5.13
CA VAL A 125 7.94 -18.68 -4.16
C VAL A 125 6.47 -19.10 -4.08
N VAL A 126 5.57 -18.14 -4.29
CA VAL A 126 4.12 -18.35 -4.26
C VAL A 126 3.46 -17.48 -5.33
N VAL A 127 2.52 -18.06 -6.08
CA VAL A 127 1.59 -17.34 -6.96
C VAL A 127 0.20 -17.46 -6.36
N LEU A 128 -0.45 -16.34 -6.12
CA LEU A 128 -1.80 -16.25 -5.58
C LEU A 128 -2.74 -15.83 -6.71
N GLU A 129 -3.61 -16.75 -7.12
CA GLU A 129 -4.58 -16.58 -8.19
C GLU A 129 -5.99 -16.56 -7.61
N GLY A 130 -6.78 -15.54 -7.95
CA GLY A 130 -8.15 -15.43 -7.46
C GLY A 130 -8.85 -14.12 -7.79
N HIS A 131 -8.09 -13.07 -8.16
CA HIS A 131 -8.63 -11.87 -8.77
C HIS A 131 -8.87 -12.08 -10.27
N THR A 132 -9.92 -11.44 -10.79
CA THR A 132 -10.31 -11.51 -12.21
C THR A 132 -9.92 -10.26 -13.00
N LYS A 133 -9.37 -9.26 -12.31
CA LYS A 133 -8.85 -8.02 -12.87
C LYS A 133 -7.55 -7.65 -12.14
N ARG A 134 -6.82 -6.67 -12.70
CA ARG A 134 -5.56 -6.15 -12.15
C ARG A 134 -5.60 -5.97 -10.63
N VAL A 135 -4.52 -6.38 -9.97
CA VAL A 135 -4.32 -6.24 -8.53
C VAL A 135 -3.37 -5.08 -8.30
N GLY A 136 -3.85 -4.03 -7.65
CA GLY A 136 -3.05 -2.82 -7.45
C GLY A 136 -3.02 -2.31 -6.03
N ILE A 137 -3.48 -3.13 -5.09
CA ILE A 137 -3.37 -2.89 -3.66
C ILE A 137 -2.96 -4.21 -3.03
N ILE A 138 -1.81 -4.24 -2.37
CA ILE A 138 -1.39 -5.34 -1.50
C ILE A 138 -0.91 -4.79 -0.16
N THR A 139 -1.16 -5.52 0.92
CA THR A 139 -0.64 -5.14 2.23
C THR A 139 -0.52 -6.34 3.15
N TRP A 140 0.67 -6.55 3.70
CA TRP A 140 0.89 -7.61 4.68
C TRP A 140 0.12 -7.33 5.98
N HIS A 141 -0.36 -8.40 6.60
CA HIS A 141 -0.96 -8.29 7.92
C HIS A 141 0.13 -7.91 8.95
N PRO A 142 -0.12 -6.93 9.84
CA PRO A 142 0.92 -6.40 10.71
C PRO A 142 1.42 -7.41 11.76
N THR A 143 0.54 -8.31 12.23
CA THR A 143 0.83 -9.21 13.37
C THR A 143 0.77 -10.72 13.06
N ALA A 144 0.06 -11.14 12.02
CA ALA A 144 -0.18 -12.54 11.70
C ALA A 144 0.79 -12.95 10.59
N ARG A 145 1.60 -13.96 10.89
CA ARG A 145 2.62 -14.45 9.96
C ARG A 145 1.98 -15.03 8.72
N ASN A 146 2.58 -14.78 7.55
CA ASN A 146 2.15 -15.27 6.24
C ASN A 146 0.75 -14.81 5.81
N VAL A 147 0.13 -13.84 6.49
CA VAL A 147 -1.16 -13.29 6.07
C VAL A 147 -0.95 -12.07 5.20
N LEU A 148 -1.49 -12.10 3.98
CA LEU A 148 -1.41 -11.02 3.01
C LEU A 148 -2.82 -10.63 2.57
N LEU A 149 -3.10 -9.32 2.46
CA LEU A 149 -4.32 -8.81 1.84
C LEU A 149 -4.01 -8.33 0.44
N SER A 150 -4.89 -8.61 -0.51
CA SER A 150 -4.90 -8.00 -1.84
C SER A 150 -6.28 -7.44 -2.18
N ALA A 151 -6.31 -6.37 -2.97
CA ALA A 151 -7.54 -5.85 -3.55
C ALA A 151 -7.37 -5.52 -5.04
N GLY A 152 -8.33 -5.98 -5.83
CA GLY A 152 -8.31 -5.87 -7.29
C GLY A 152 -9.32 -4.87 -7.84
N CYS A 153 -9.17 -4.54 -9.13
CA CYS A 153 -10.17 -3.76 -9.89
C CYS A 153 -11.47 -4.53 -10.17
N ASP A 154 -11.56 -5.77 -9.71
CA ASP A 154 -12.81 -6.54 -9.60
C ASP A 154 -13.60 -6.17 -8.34
N ASN A 155 -13.11 -5.21 -7.56
CA ASN A 155 -13.68 -4.71 -6.31
C ASN A 155 -13.76 -5.78 -5.22
N VAL A 156 -12.98 -6.85 -5.36
CA VAL A 156 -12.86 -7.91 -4.35
C VAL A 156 -11.66 -7.60 -3.46
N VAL A 157 -11.81 -7.86 -2.16
CA VAL A 157 -10.68 -7.98 -1.24
C VAL A 157 -10.48 -9.45 -0.90
N LEU A 158 -9.27 -9.95 -1.09
CA LEU A 158 -8.85 -11.30 -0.75
C LEU A 158 -7.82 -11.26 0.37
N ILE A 159 -7.92 -12.21 1.30
CA ILE A 159 -6.93 -12.42 2.35
C ILE A 159 -6.39 -13.82 2.19
N TRP A 160 -5.07 -13.93 2.18
CA TRP A 160 -4.34 -15.12 1.83
C TRP A 160 -3.54 -15.65 3.00
N ASN A 161 -3.40 -16.97 3.07
CA ASN A 161 -2.27 -17.60 3.73
C ASN A 161 -1.20 -17.89 2.68
N VAL A 162 -0.15 -17.08 2.68
CA VAL A 162 0.96 -17.22 1.73
C VAL A 162 1.71 -18.54 1.93
N GLY A 163 1.76 -19.07 3.15
CA GLY A 163 2.47 -20.33 3.42
C GLY A 163 1.81 -21.57 2.80
N THR A 164 0.50 -21.50 2.54
CA THR A 164 -0.29 -22.61 1.94
C THR A 164 -0.85 -22.25 0.57
N ALA A 165 -0.68 -21.02 0.11
CA ALA A 165 -1.33 -20.45 -1.08
C ALA A 165 -2.87 -20.52 -1.03
N GLU A 166 -3.45 -20.52 0.18
CA GLU A 166 -4.91 -20.62 0.37
C GLU A 166 -5.56 -19.24 0.50
N GLU A 167 -6.73 -19.10 -0.11
CA GLU A 167 -7.66 -18.00 0.17
C GLU A 167 -8.31 -18.23 1.53
N LEU A 168 -7.99 -17.39 2.52
CA LEU A 168 -8.59 -17.44 3.87
C LEU A 168 -9.96 -16.77 3.90
N TYR A 169 -10.08 -15.60 3.27
CA TYR A 169 -11.31 -14.81 3.24
C TYR A 169 -11.47 -14.09 1.90
N ARG A 170 -12.71 -14.07 1.42
CA ARG A 170 -13.13 -13.33 0.22
C ARG A 170 -14.24 -12.35 0.58
N LEU A 171 -14.04 -11.10 0.21
CA LEU A 171 -14.98 -10.00 0.44
C LEU A 171 -15.31 -9.36 -0.91
N ASP A 172 -16.39 -9.82 -1.54
CA ASP A 172 -16.78 -9.47 -2.91
C ASP A 172 -18.06 -8.61 -3.00
N SER A 173 -18.72 -8.39 -1.87
CA SER A 173 -20.02 -7.70 -1.79
C SER A 173 -19.96 -6.38 -1.01
N LEU A 174 -18.83 -6.05 -0.39
CA LEU A 174 -18.69 -4.85 0.46
C LEU A 174 -18.34 -3.57 -0.32
N HIS A 175 -17.90 -3.71 -1.58
CA HIS A 175 -17.41 -2.60 -2.40
C HIS A 175 -18.13 -2.57 -3.75
N PRO A 176 -19.07 -1.63 -3.95
CA PRO A 176 -19.82 -1.56 -5.21
C PRO A 176 -19.02 -0.91 -6.36
N ASP A 177 -17.90 -0.26 -6.08
CA ASP A 177 -17.03 0.40 -7.05
C ASP A 177 -15.55 0.27 -6.61
N LEU A 178 -14.64 0.81 -7.43
CA LEU A 178 -13.20 0.71 -7.28
C LEU A 178 -12.72 1.03 -5.85
N ILE A 179 -11.89 0.14 -5.33
CA ILE A 179 -11.19 0.32 -4.05
C ILE A 179 -9.93 1.15 -4.34
N TYR A 180 -9.79 2.29 -3.67
CA TYR A 180 -8.64 3.19 -3.85
C TYR A 180 -7.46 2.84 -2.95
N ASN A 181 -7.73 2.40 -1.72
CA ASN A 181 -6.71 1.85 -0.84
C ASN A 181 -7.34 1.00 0.27
N VAL A 182 -6.49 0.19 0.90
CA VAL A 182 -6.76 -0.51 2.15
C VAL A 182 -5.66 -0.17 3.16
N SER A 183 -5.97 -0.21 4.46
CA SER A 183 -5.00 -0.07 5.54
C SER A 183 -5.44 -0.89 6.75
N TRP A 184 -4.58 -1.77 7.22
CA TRP A 184 -4.78 -2.51 8.48
C TRP A 184 -4.74 -1.55 9.68
N ASN A 185 -5.54 -1.85 10.71
CA ASN A 185 -5.30 -1.28 12.03
C ASN A 185 -4.07 -1.93 12.68
N HIS A 186 -3.56 -1.35 13.76
CA HIS A 186 -2.27 -1.75 14.33
C HIS A 186 -2.15 -3.24 14.70
N ASN A 187 -3.22 -3.85 15.21
CA ASN A 187 -3.22 -5.27 15.60
C ASN A 187 -3.70 -6.21 14.47
N GLY A 188 -4.11 -5.66 13.32
CA GLY A 188 -4.68 -6.40 12.19
C GLY A 188 -6.08 -6.98 12.42
N SER A 189 -6.77 -6.62 13.50
CA SER A 189 -8.13 -7.12 13.73
C SER A 189 -9.16 -6.55 12.74
N LEU A 190 -8.90 -5.37 12.20
CA LEU A 190 -9.77 -4.64 11.26
C LEU A 190 -8.91 -4.01 10.16
N PHE A 191 -9.49 -3.78 8.99
CA PHE A 191 -8.92 -2.86 8.00
C PHE A 191 -9.90 -1.76 7.64
N CYS A 192 -9.38 -0.62 7.20
CA CYS A 192 -10.16 0.44 6.59
C CYS A 192 -9.92 0.46 5.09
N SER A 193 -10.96 0.76 4.32
CA SER A 193 -10.89 0.89 2.87
C SER A 193 -11.54 2.19 2.41
N ALA A 194 -10.95 2.84 1.42
CA ALA A 194 -11.56 3.99 0.76
C ALA A 194 -12.02 3.60 -0.65
N CYS A 195 -13.26 3.94 -1.01
CA CYS A 195 -13.90 3.47 -2.25
C CYS A 195 -14.36 4.65 -3.14
N LYS A 196 -14.47 4.39 -4.44
CA LYS A 196 -14.92 5.33 -5.47
C LYS A 196 -16.37 5.79 -5.31
N ASP A 197 -17.18 5.03 -4.58
CA ASP A 197 -18.51 5.44 -4.12
C ASP A 197 -18.49 6.56 -3.06
N LYS A 198 -17.29 7.02 -2.69
CA LYS A 198 -16.98 8.07 -1.71
C LYS A 198 -17.13 7.65 -0.25
N SER A 199 -17.32 6.36 0.01
CA SER A 199 -17.37 5.80 1.35
C SER A 199 -15.99 5.38 1.85
N VAL A 200 -15.78 5.58 3.15
CA VAL A 200 -14.70 4.93 3.90
C VAL A 200 -15.34 3.89 4.82
N ARG A 201 -14.89 2.64 4.72
CA ARG A 201 -15.44 1.49 5.44
C ARG A 201 -14.43 0.93 6.41
N ILE A 202 -14.91 0.49 7.57
CA ILE A 202 -14.17 -0.27 8.58
C ILE A 202 -14.74 -1.68 8.60
N ILE A 203 -13.89 -2.67 8.34
CA ILE A 203 -14.33 -4.03 8.05
C ILE A 203 -13.62 -5.01 8.99
N ASP A 204 -14.38 -5.95 9.53
CA ASP A 204 -13.84 -7.17 10.15
C ASP A 204 -13.73 -8.25 9.08
N PRO A 205 -12.52 -8.57 8.60
CA PRO A 205 -12.34 -9.50 7.50
C PRO A 205 -12.78 -10.92 7.85
N ARG A 206 -12.63 -11.34 9.10
CA ARG A 206 -12.88 -12.73 9.52
C ARG A 206 -14.36 -13.03 9.58
N ARG A 207 -15.16 -11.99 9.84
CA ARG A 207 -16.62 -12.08 9.88
C ARG A 207 -17.24 -11.70 8.53
N GLY A 208 -16.48 -11.08 7.63
CA GLY A 208 -16.98 -10.49 6.40
C GLY A 208 -17.98 -9.36 6.62
N THR A 209 -17.88 -8.65 7.75
CA THR A 209 -18.89 -7.66 8.14
C THR A 209 -18.34 -6.24 8.16
N LEU A 210 -19.18 -5.30 7.70
CA LEU A 210 -18.98 -3.87 7.89
C LEU A 210 -19.21 -3.50 9.36
N VAL A 211 -18.18 -2.97 10.02
CA VAL A 211 -18.21 -2.51 11.42
C VAL A 211 -18.69 -1.06 11.51
N ALA A 212 -18.18 -0.21 10.61
CA ALA A 212 -18.56 1.20 10.51
C ALA A 212 -18.38 1.70 9.07
N GLU A 213 -19.17 2.68 8.68
CA GLU A 213 -19.07 3.34 7.38
C GLU A 213 -19.22 4.85 7.53
N ARG A 214 -18.37 5.57 6.81
CA ARG A 214 -18.47 7.00 6.59
C ARG A 214 -18.78 7.25 5.13
N GLU A 215 -20.06 7.40 4.82
CA GLU A 215 -20.50 7.83 3.50
C GLU A 215 -20.07 9.26 3.21
N LYS A 216 -19.71 9.52 1.95
CA LYS A 216 -19.29 10.84 1.47
C LYS A 216 -18.19 11.45 2.37
N ALA A 217 -17.16 10.65 2.69
CA ALA A 217 -16.04 11.10 3.50
C ALA A 217 -15.37 12.36 2.91
N HIS A 218 -15.35 12.45 1.58
CA HIS A 218 -15.05 13.66 0.83
C HIS A 218 -16.06 13.82 -0.32
N GLU A 219 -16.47 15.05 -0.64
CA GLU A 219 -17.51 15.28 -1.65
C GLU A 219 -17.00 15.23 -3.11
N GLY A 220 -15.70 15.41 -3.30
CA GLY A 220 -15.04 15.42 -4.62
C GLY A 220 -15.14 14.08 -5.35
N ALA A 221 -14.86 14.11 -6.65
CA ALA A 221 -14.88 12.93 -7.52
C ALA A 221 -13.50 12.25 -7.69
N ARG A 222 -12.45 12.87 -7.15
CA ARG A 222 -11.07 12.36 -7.23
C ARG A 222 -10.81 11.30 -6.15
N PRO A 223 -9.80 10.43 -6.34
CA PRO A 223 -9.47 9.40 -5.36
C PRO A 223 -9.21 9.96 -3.97
N MET A 224 -9.57 9.16 -2.96
CA MET A 224 -9.27 9.42 -1.56
C MET A 224 -8.40 8.31 -1.00
N ARG A 225 -7.81 8.55 0.17
CA ARG A 225 -7.09 7.55 0.96
C ARG A 225 -7.60 7.56 2.39
N ALA A 226 -7.57 6.40 3.04
CA ALA A 226 -7.90 6.23 4.45
C ALA A 226 -6.84 5.36 5.14
N ILE A 227 -6.37 5.79 6.30
CA ILE A 227 -5.46 5.01 7.15
C ILE A 227 -5.96 5.00 8.59
N PHE A 228 -5.67 3.91 9.31
CA PHE A 228 -5.81 3.91 10.76
C PHE A 228 -4.71 4.70 11.44
N LEU A 229 -5.07 5.39 12.52
CA LEU A 229 -4.16 5.93 13.51
C LEU A 229 -4.02 4.97 14.70
N ALA A 230 -3.00 5.20 15.52
CA ALA A 230 -2.68 4.34 16.66
C ALA A 230 -3.82 4.19 17.69
N ASP A 231 -4.69 5.19 17.81
CA ASP A 231 -5.83 5.20 18.73
C ASP A 231 -7.13 4.66 18.10
N GLY A 232 -7.05 4.07 16.91
CA GLY A 232 -8.20 3.51 16.19
C GLY A 232 -9.01 4.55 15.40
N LYS A 233 -8.66 5.84 15.47
CA LYS A 233 -9.22 6.84 14.56
C LYS A 233 -8.76 6.60 13.13
N VAL A 234 -9.48 7.17 12.18
CA VAL A 234 -9.17 7.08 10.76
C VAL A 234 -8.77 8.46 10.25
N PHE A 235 -7.63 8.56 9.58
CA PHE A 235 -7.21 9.77 8.88
C PHE A 235 -7.45 9.58 7.39
N THR A 236 -8.00 10.60 6.72
CA THR A 236 -8.22 10.55 5.28
C THR A 236 -7.64 11.74 4.56
N THR A 237 -7.28 11.49 3.31
CA THR A 237 -7.01 12.52 2.32
C THR A 237 -8.02 12.39 1.19
N GLY A 238 -8.44 13.50 0.62
CA GLY A 238 -9.42 13.49 -0.46
C GLY A 238 -9.60 14.86 -1.06
N PHE A 239 -10.75 15.08 -1.70
CA PHE A 239 -11.00 16.31 -2.43
C PHE A 239 -12.37 16.91 -2.12
N SER A 240 -12.46 18.24 -2.08
CA SER A 240 -13.74 18.94 -2.05
C SER A 240 -14.48 18.81 -3.40
N ARG A 241 -15.76 19.20 -3.45
CA ARG A 241 -16.51 19.31 -4.71
C ARG A 241 -15.81 20.24 -5.73
N MET A 242 -15.07 21.23 -5.24
CA MET A 242 -14.29 22.17 -6.05
C MET A 242 -12.87 21.67 -6.36
N SER A 243 -12.57 20.38 -6.13
CA SER A 243 -11.27 19.75 -6.35
C SER A 243 -10.12 20.28 -5.48
N GLU A 244 -10.41 20.86 -4.32
CA GLU A 244 -9.37 21.24 -3.36
C GLU A 244 -8.96 20.02 -2.54
N ARG A 245 -7.67 19.84 -2.28
CA ARG A 245 -7.18 18.75 -1.42
C ARG A 245 -7.62 18.99 0.02
N GLN A 246 -8.15 17.94 0.65
CA GLN A 246 -8.65 17.96 2.02
C GLN A 246 -7.97 16.88 2.85
N LEU A 247 -7.82 17.17 4.14
CA LEU A 247 -7.41 16.23 5.17
C LEU A 247 -8.51 16.18 6.21
N ALA A 248 -8.82 14.99 6.73
CA ALA A 248 -9.82 14.84 7.76
C ALA A 248 -9.48 13.71 8.73
N LEU A 249 -10.00 13.82 9.95
CA LEU A 249 -9.81 12.88 11.04
C LEU A 249 -11.18 12.46 11.57
N TRP A 250 -11.42 11.17 11.68
CA TRP A 250 -12.70 10.59 12.06
C TRP A 250 -12.53 9.60 13.20
N ASP A 251 -13.49 9.57 14.11
CA ASP A 251 -13.60 8.53 15.12
C ASP A 251 -14.68 7.52 14.72
N PRO A 252 -14.33 6.27 14.35
CA PRO A 252 -15.31 5.27 13.92
C PRO A 252 -16.20 4.79 15.08
N GLY A 253 -15.81 5.00 16.34
CA GLY A 253 -16.60 4.65 17.52
C GLY A 253 -17.74 5.63 17.82
N VAL A 254 -17.65 6.86 17.30
CA VAL A 254 -18.65 7.91 17.56
C VAL A 254 -19.72 7.88 16.48
N ARG A 255 -20.86 7.25 16.78
CA ARG A 255 -22.02 7.14 15.86
C ARG A 255 -22.78 8.46 15.60
N ARG A 256 -22.30 9.64 16.05
CA ARG A 256 -22.95 10.94 15.81
C ARG A 256 -22.00 12.11 15.59
N PHE A 257 -22.38 12.88 14.58
CA PHE A 257 -21.91 14.19 14.12
C PHE A 257 -21.41 15.15 15.21
N CYS A 258 -20.20 15.69 14.99
CA CYS A 258 -19.91 17.09 15.27
C CYS A 258 -19.42 17.73 13.98
N LEU A 259 -20.33 18.41 13.28
CA LEU A 259 -19.96 19.60 12.51
C LEU A 259 -19.61 20.65 13.56
N ALA A 260 -18.37 21.13 13.55
CA ALA A 260 -18.04 22.44 14.10
C ALA A 260 -17.90 23.40 12.93
#